data_AF-A0AAW4FJC9-F1
#
_entry.id   AF-A0AAW4FJC9-F1
#
_cell.length_a   1.000
_cell.length_b   1.000
_cell.length_c   1.000
_cell.angle_alpha   90.00
_cell.angle_beta   90.00
_cell.angle_gamma   90.00
#
_symmetry.space_group_name_H-M   'P 1'
#
loop_
_entity.id
_entity.type
_entity.pdbx_description
1 polymer ?
#
loop_
_entity_poly.entity_id
_entity_poly.type
_entity_poly.pdbx_seq_one_letter_code
_entity_poly.pdbx_strand_id
1 'polypeptide(L)'
;MSAVQIFLSGDRAHIVTDGATEPRGLTVKAIPIPHLGIVIAMRGTSGGSSRIQWLASRFPSVERLRRELPTQLRNSFGLLHKFGLELGKFDLYVAGVEHGKAFAFFISSQAHRESTPFEINEITSVSIAPDNGDEAIERALEGWYLDTRGKTDRLGGRDCRDGSAKKASGDRGGSVCAANNCQP
;
A
#
# COMPACT_ATOMS: atom_id res chain seq x y z
N MET A 1 -6.10 -14.52 13.04
CA MET A 1 -5.75 -13.22 12.38
C MET A 1 -4.62 -13.41 11.37
N SER A 2 -4.49 -12.57 10.33
CA SER A 2 -3.42 -12.68 9.30
C SER A 2 -2.60 -11.39 9.16
N ALA A 3 -1.30 -11.52 8.96
CA ALA A 3 -0.32 -10.46 8.71
C ALA A 3 -0.12 -10.24 7.20
N VAL A 4 0.00 -8.97 6.77
CA VAL A 4 0.32 -8.62 5.38
C VAL A 4 1.31 -7.45 5.38
N GLN A 5 2.54 -7.64 4.92
CA GLN A 5 3.53 -6.56 4.80
C GLN A 5 3.77 -6.24 3.34
N ILE A 6 3.90 -4.95 3.00
CA ILE A 6 4.08 -4.50 1.62
C ILE A 6 5.27 -3.55 1.52
N PHE A 7 6.31 -4.01 0.81
CA PHE A 7 7.50 -3.21 0.57
C PHE A 7 7.50 -2.68 -0.87
N LEU A 8 7.61 -1.37 -1.03
CA LEU A 8 7.78 -0.71 -2.31
C LEU A 8 9.20 -0.15 -2.41
N SER A 9 9.90 -0.45 -3.50
CA SER A 9 11.26 0.07 -3.75
C SER A 9 11.44 0.29 -5.24
N GLY A 10 11.39 1.56 -5.67
CA GLY A 10 11.62 1.95 -7.06
C GLY A 10 10.77 1.16 -8.07
N ASP A 11 11.37 0.14 -8.66
CA ASP A 11 10.82 -0.76 -9.68
C ASP A 11 10.31 -2.11 -9.14
N ARG A 12 10.23 -2.29 -7.81
CA ARG A 12 9.86 -3.55 -7.15
C ARG A 12 8.78 -3.36 -6.09
N ALA A 13 7.85 -4.31 -6.06
CA ALA A 13 6.86 -4.44 -5.01
C ALA A 13 6.92 -5.86 -4.43
N HIS A 14 6.94 -5.95 -3.10
CA HIS A 14 6.93 -7.23 -2.39
C HIS A 14 5.73 -7.28 -1.46
N ILE A 15 5.05 -8.42 -1.45
CA ILE A 15 4.00 -8.72 -0.46
C ILE A 15 4.41 -9.95 0.34
N VAL A 16 4.36 -9.83 1.65
CA VAL A 16 4.72 -10.91 2.58
C VAL A 16 3.51 -11.19 3.44
N THR A 17 3.07 -12.45 3.47
CA THR A 17 1.94 -12.90 4.26
C THR A 17 2.34 -14.07 5.13
N ASP A 18 1.72 -14.22 6.30
CA ASP A 18 1.84 -15.46 7.04
C ASP A 18 1.03 -16.57 6.35
N GLY A 19 1.50 -17.82 6.45
CA GLY A 19 0.80 -18.98 5.89
C GLY A 19 -0.26 -19.58 6.82
N ALA A 20 -0.46 -19.08 8.04
CA ALA A 20 -1.27 -19.75 9.06
C ALA A 20 -2.77 -19.51 8.87
N THR A 21 -3.60 -20.54 9.02
CA THR A 21 -5.07 -20.40 9.07
C THR A 21 -5.65 -21.11 10.29
N GLU A 22 -6.72 -20.55 10.85
CA GLU A 22 -7.50 -21.15 11.93
C GLU A 22 -8.59 -22.08 11.34
N PRO A 23 -8.98 -23.17 12.03
CA PRO A 23 -8.54 -23.59 13.37
C PRO A 23 -7.18 -24.32 13.42
N ARG A 24 -6.57 -24.68 12.28
CA ARG A 24 -5.16 -25.13 12.13
C ARG A 24 -4.91 -25.55 10.68
N GLY A 25 -4.17 -24.77 9.93
CA GLY A 25 -3.75 -25.13 8.58
C GLY A 25 -2.71 -24.19 8.00
N LEU A 26 -2.18 -24.57 6.84
CA LEU A 26 -1.37 -23.71 6.00
C LEU A 26 -2.16 -23.34 4.76
N THR A 27 -2.21 -22.07 4.40
CA THR A 27 -2.85 -21.59 3.19
C THR A 27 -2.01 -20.53 2.51
N VAL A 28 -2.03 -20.54 1.18
CA VAL A 28 -1.44 -19.46 0.38
C VAL A 28 -2.40 -18.28 0.42
N LYS A 29 -1.95 -17.14 0.95
CA LYS A 29 -2.74 -15.90 1.04
C LYS A 29 -2.29 -14.84 0.03
N ALA A 30 -1.12 -15.01 -0.56
CA ALA A 30 -0.60 -14.16 -1.63
C ALA A 30 -0.77 -14.87 -2.97
N ILE A 31 -1.57 -14.29 -3.86
CA ILE A 31 -1.97 -14.90 -5.13
C ILE A 31 -1.44 -14.01 -6.27
N PRO A 32 -0.51 -14.51 -7.11
CA PRO A 32 -0.04 -13.75 -8.26
C PRO A 32 -1.12 -13.67 -9.34
N ILE A 33 -1.19 -12.52 -10.03
CA ILE A 33 -1.99 -12.30 -11.24
C ILE A 33 -1.03 -11.87 -12.35
N PRO A 34 -0.37 -12.83 -13.04
CA PRO A 34 0.80 -12.55 -13.87
C PRO A 34 0.54 -11.59 -15.04
N HIS A 35 -0.63 -11.69 -15.68
CA HIS A 35 -0.98 -10.85 -16.83
C HIS A 35 -1.16 -9.37 -16.47
N LEU A 36 -1.32 -9.05 -15.19
CA LEU A 36 -1.38 -7.68 -14.68
C LEU A 36 -0.06 -7.22 -14.03
N GLY A 37 0.91 -8.12 -13.85
CA GLY A 37 2.15 -7.80 -13.12
C GLY A 37 1.91 -7.47 -11.64
N ILE A 38 0.89 -8.09 -11.02
CA ILE A 38 0.50 -7.84 -9.62
C ILE A 38 0.46 -9.12 -8.80
N VAL A 39 0.49 -8.96 -7.49
CA VAL A 39 0.14 -9.96 -6.49
C VAL A 39 -0.95 -9.36 -5.60
N ILE A 40 -1.96 -10.17 -5.29
CA ILE A 40 -2.98 -9.80 -4.32
C ILE A 40 -2.79 -10.58 -3.02
N ALA A 41 -3.08 -9.97 -1.88
CA ALA A 41 -3.22 -10.68 -0.62
C ALA A 41 -4.49 -10.28 0.09
N MET A 42 -4.97 -11.16 0.96
CA MET A 42 -6.22 -10.93 1.67
C MET A 42 -6.09 -11.19 3.17
N ARG A 43 -6.73 -10.31 3.95
CA ARG A 43 -7.05 -10.50 5.37
C ARG A 43 -8.58 -10.65 5.50
N GLY A 44 -9.04 -11.49 6.42
CA GLY A 44 -10.47 -11.75 6.64
C GLY A 44 -10.83 -13.23 6.47
N THR A 45 -12.11 -13.52 6.26
CA THR A 45 -12.58 -14.90 6.09
C THR A 45 -12.20 -15.47 4.73
N SER A 46 -11.74 -16.73 4.71
CA SER A 46 -11.29 -17.41 3.50
C SER A 46 -12.39 -17.57 2.44
N GLY A 47 -13.67 -17.60 2.85
CA GLY A 47 -14.80 -17.83 1.93
C GLY A 47 -14.97 -16.76 0.84
N GLY A 48 -14.47 -15.53 1.05
CA GLY A 48 -14.48 -14.48 0.02
C GLY A 48 -13.30 -14.55 -0.96
N SER A 49 -12.24 -15.29 -0.63
CA SER A 49 -10.95 -15.20 -1.32
C SER A 49 -10.97 -15.67 -2.76
N SER A 50 -11.54 -16.84 -3.04
CA SER A 50 -11.64 -17.37 -4.40
C SER A 50 -12.47 -16.45 -5.31
N ARG A 51 -13.52 -15.82 -4.77
CA ARG A 51 -14.35 -14.88 -5.53
C ARG A 51 -13.59 -13.59 -5.83
N ILE A 52 -12.87 -13.04 -4.86
CA ILE A 52 -12.06 -11.83 -5.05
C ILE A 52 -10.94 -12.09 -6.05
N GLN A 53 -10.24 -13.22 -5.93
CA GLN A 53 -9.25 -13.66 -6.92
C GLN A 53 -9.85 -13.73 -8.33
N TRP A 54 -11.00 -14.38 -8.47
CA TRP A 54 -11.69 -14.51 -9.75
C TRP A 54 -12.11 -13.16 -10.34
N LEU A 55 -12.57 -12.21 -9.51
CA LEU A 55 -12.89 -10.86 -9.97
C LEU A 55 -11.62 -10.14 -10.47
N ALA A 56 -10.55 -10.17 -9.68
CA ALA A 56 -9.29 -9.50 -10.01
C ALA A 56 -8.63 -10.07 -11.27
N SER A 57 -8.70 -11.40 -11.47
CA SER A 57 -8.06 -12.08 -12.61
C SER A 57 -8.74 -11.83 -13.97
N ARG A 58 -9.87 -11.12 -14.00
CA ARG A 58 -10.63 -10.83 -15.24
C ARG A 58 -10.30 -9.47 -15.85
N PHE A 59 -9.54 -8.64 -15.15
CA PHE A 59 -9.20 -7.32 -15.67
C PHE A 59 -8.08 -7.41 -16.72
N PRO A 60 -8.20 -6.68 -17.84
CA PRO A 60 -7.17 -6.67 -18.88
C PRO A 60 -6.00 -5.73 -18.55
N SER A 61 -6.15 -4.81 -17.59
CA SER A 61 -5.11 -3.85 -17.20
C SER A 61 -5.28 -3.41 -15.74
N VAL A 62 -4.18 -2.94 -15.15
CA VAL A 62 -4.16 -2.39 -13.78
C VAL A 62 -5.03 -1.14 -13.67
N GLU A 63 -4.99 -0.26 -14.67
CA GLU A 63 -5.88 0.91 -14.73
C GLU A 63 -7.36 0.54 -14.65
N ARG A 64 -7.79 -0.47 -15.43
CA ARG A 64 -9.18 -0.93 -15.42
C ARG A 64 -9.53 -1.61 -14.10
N LEU A 65 -8.62 -2.40 -13.55
CA LEU A 65 -8.76 -3.00 -12.23
C LEU A 65 -8.97 -1.91 -11.16
N ARG A 66 -8.12 -0.87 -11.13
CA ARG A 66 -8.23 0.24 -10.18
C ARG A 66 -9.58 0.95 -10.27
N ARG A 67 -10.07 1.19 -11.48
CA ARG A 67 -11.34 1.91 -11.69
C ARG A 67 -12.58 1.07 -11.33
N GLU A 68 -12.58 -0.23 -11.64
CA GLU A 68 -13.80 -1.04 -11.66
C GLU A 68 -13.90 -2.07 -10.52
N LEU A 69 -12.76 -2.53 -9.99
CA LEU A 69 -12.74 -3.53 -8.90
C LEU A 69 -13.49 -3.05 -7.64
N PRO A 70 -13.35 -1.80 -7.15
CA PRO A 70 -14.04 -1.37 -5.93
C PRO A 70 -15.57 -1.49 -6.06
N THR A 71 -16.12 -1.07 -7.19
CA THR A 71 -17.55 -1.22 -7.51
C THR A 71 -17.97 -2.69 -7.60
N GLN A 72 -17.17 -3.56 -8.23
CA GLN A 72 -17.48 -4.99 -8.32
C GLN A 72 -17.44 -5.69 -6.95
N LEU A 73 -16.50 -5.30 -6.08
CA LEU A 73 -16.42 -5.76 -4.70
C LEU A 73 -17.64 -5.28 -3.89
N ARG A 74 -18.00 -4.00 -4.01
CA ARG A 74 -19.20 -3.44 -3.37
C ARG A 74 -20.47 -4.17 -3.80
N ASN A 75 -20.62 -4.47 -5.09
CA ASN A 75 -21.77 -5.21 -5.61
C ASN A 75 -21.80 -6.67 -5.13
N SER A 76 -20.63 -7.31 -5.00
CA SER A 76 -20.54 -8.72 -4.59
C SER A 76 -20.68 -8.93 -3.08
N PHE A 77 -20.15 -8.00 -2.27
CA PHE A 77 -20.00 -8.18 -0.83
C PHE A 77 -20.72 -7.12 0.01
N GLY A 78 -21.17 -6.01 -0.59
CA GLY A 78 -21.76 -4.89 0.14
C GLY A 78 -23.03 -5.26 0.91
N LEU A 79 -23.86 -6.17 0.37
CA LEU A 79 -25.03 -6.67 1.07
C LEU A 79 -24.62 -7.56 2.26
N LEU A 80 -23.65 -8.45 2.08
CA LEU A 80 -23.12 -9.32 3.13
C LEU A 80 -22.53 -8.47 4.27
N HIS A 81 -21.75 -7.45 3.91
CA HIS A 81 -21.18 -6.49 4.86
C HIS A 81 -22.27 -5.71 5.60
N LYS A 82 -23.31 -5.22 4.90
CA LYS A 82 -24.44 -4.50 5.51
C LYS A 82 -25.19 -5.33 6.56
N PHE A 83 -25.27 -6.65 6.35
CA PHE A 83 -25.86 -7.57 7.32
C PHE A 83 -24.87 -8.11 8.37
N GLY A 84 -23.63 -7.60 8.40
CA GLY A 84 -22.62 -8.01 9.37
C GLY A 84 -22.13 -9.45 9.18
N LEU A 85 -22.37 -10.07 8.02
CA LEU A 85 -21.96 -11.44 7.74
C LEU A 85 -20.44 -11.51 7.56
N GLU A 86 -19.80 -12.49 8.19
CA GLU A 86 -18.35 -12.67 8.18
C GLU A 86 -17.75 -12.80 6.77
N LEU A 87 -18.48 -13.40 5.83
CA LEU A 87 -18.09 -13.49 4.42
C LEU A 87 -18.03 -12.12 3.70
N GLY A 88 -18.65 -11.10 4.29
CA GLY A 88 -18.61 -9.72 3.81
C GLY A 88 -17.46 -8.90 4.39
N LYS A 89 -16.66 -9.43 5.32
CA LYS A 89 -15.55 -8.73 5.99
C LYS A 89 -14.21 -9.16 5.38
N PHE A 90 -13.52 -8.24 4.71
CA PHE A 90 -12.20 -8.50 4.12
C PHE A 90 -11.38 -7.21 3.99
N ASP A 91 -10.06 -7.39 3.93
CA ASP A 91 -9.10 -6.40 3.45
C ASP A 91 -8.32 -7.02 2.29
N LEU A 92 -8.41 -6.39 1.12
CA LEU A 92 -7.70 -6.78 -0.09
C LEU A 92 -6.52 -5.86 -0.30
N TYR A 93 -5.33 -6.43 -0.35
CA TYR A 93 -4.09 -5.75 -0.67
C TYR A 93 -3.67 -6.09 -2.09
N VAL A 94 -3.24 -5.09 -2.84
CA VAL A 94 -2.73 -5.25 -4.20
C VAL A 94 -1.38 -4.58 -4.28
N ALA A 95 -0.38 -5.29 -4.77
CA ALA A 95 0.96 -4.77 -4.99
C ALA A 95 1.47 -5.24 -6.36
N GLY A 96 2.18 -4.38 -7.07
CA GLY A 96 2.70 -4.72 -8.39
C GLY A 96 3.59 -3.66 -8.99
N VAL A 97 3.91 -3.83 -10.27
CA VAL A 97 4.75 -2.90 -11.03
C VAL A 97 4.03 -2.54 -12.32
N GLU A 98 3.86 -1.25 -12.56
CA GLU A 98 3.25 -0.72 -13.78
C GLU A 98 4.18 0.33 -14.39
N HIS A 99 4.50 0.21 -15.68
CA HIS A 99 5.45 1.09 -16.38
C HIS A 99 6.79 1.29 -15.64
N GLY A 100 7.31 0.22 -15.01
CA GLY A 100 8.57 0.25 -14.26
C GLY A 100 8.50 0.94 -12.89
N LYS A 101 7.31 1.32 -12.42
CA LYS A 101 7.11 1.90 -11.08
C LYS A 101 6.32 0.95 -10.20
N ALA A 102 6.85 0.71 -9.01
CA ALA A 102 6.14 -0.05 -7.98
C ALA A 102 4.91 0.71 -7.50
N PHE A 103 3.81 0.00 -7.28
CA PHE A 103 2.62 0.54 -6.65
C PHE A 103 2.03 -0.46 -5.68
N ALA A 104 1.30 0.04 -4.69
CA ALA A 104 0.38 -0.75 -3.92
C ALA A 104 -0.83 0.06 -3.49
N PHE A 105 -1.93 -0.63 -3.27
CA PHE A 105 -3.13 -0.07 -2.67
C PHE A 105 -3.87 -1.17 -1.91
N PHE A 106 -4.83 -0.76 -1.08
CA PHE A 106 -5.77 -1.70 -0.50
C PHE A 106 -7.23 -1.25 -0.66
N ILE A 107 -8.12 -2.23 -0.63
CA ILE A 107 -9.57 -2.05 -0.62
C ILE A 107 -10.10 -2.88 0.56
N SER A 108 -10.70 -2.22 1.54
CA SER A 108 -11.37 -2.90 2.65
C SER A 108 -12.88 -2.86 2.47
N SER A 109 -13.60 -3.89 2.91
CA SER A 109 -15.04 -3.79 3.12
C SER A 109 -15.40 -3.13 4.45
N GLN A 110 -14.45 -3.01 5.37
CA GLN A 110 -14.59 -2.39 6.68
C GLN A 110 -14.12 -0.93 6.62
N ALA A 111 -14.63 -0.11 7.54
CA ALA A 111 -14.14 1.24 7.70
C ALA A 111 -12.92 1.22 8.63
N HIS A 112 -11.75 1.57 8.11
CA HIS A 112 -10.60 1.94 8.93
C HIS A 112 -10.47 3.46 8.98
N ARG A 113 -9.77 3.99 9.99
CA ARG A 113 -9.49 5.42 10.08
C ARG A 113 -8.79 5.87 8.79
N GLU A 114 -9.32 6.92 8.16
CA GLU A 114 -8.87 7.48 6.88
C GLU A 114 -9.16 6.64 5.62
N SER A 115 -9.84 5.50 5.73
CA SER A 115 -10.27 4.70 4.58
C SER A 115 -11.79 4.67 4.46
N THR A 116 -12.28 4.73 3.21
CA THR A 116 -13.71 4.50 2.94
C THR A 116 -13.90 3.05 2.48
N PRO A 117 -14.91 2.33 3.01
CA PRO A 117 -15.23 0.99 2.55
C PRO A 117 -15.45 0.93 1.03
N PHE A 118 -14.88 -0.10 0.41
CA PHE A 118 -14.95 -0.35 -1.03
C PHE A 118 -14.41 0.79 -1.88
N GLU A 119 -13.42 1.53 -1.38
CA GLU A 119 -12.65 2.50 -2.14
C GLU A 119 -11.17 2.09 -2.19
N ILE A 120 -10.45 2.63 -3.16
CA ILE A 120 -8.99 2.46 -3.25
C ILE A 120 -8.30 3.38 -2.29
N ASN A 121 -7.37 2.81 -1.52
CA ASN A 121 -6.51 3.55 -0.62
C ASN A 121 -5.06 3.25 -1.02
N GLU A 122 -4.36 4.24 -1.58
CA GLU A 122 -2.96 4.06 -2.01
C GLU A 122 -2.07 3.80 -0.80
N ILE A 123 -1.10 2.92 -1.02
CA ILE A 123 -0.10 2.56 -0.04
C ILE A 123 1.22 3.19 -0.46
N THR A 124 1.76 4.11 0.35
CA THR A 124 3.01 4.82 0.06
C THR A 124 4.23 4.18 0.74
N SER A 125 4.08 3.57 1.93
CA SER A 125 5.10 2.72 2.58
C SER A 125 4.52 1.97 3.79
N VAL A 126 4.66 0.63 3.91
CA VAL A 126 4.05 -0.09 5.07
C VAL A 126 4.68 -1.41 5.50
N SER A 127 4.69 -1.60 6.82
CA SER A 127 4.64 -2.92 7.45
C SER A 127 3.31 -3.05 8.23
N ILE A 128 2.36 -3.88 7.79
CA ILE A 128 1.12 -4.18 8.56
C ILE A 128 1.32 -5.52 9.28
N ALA A 129 1.60 -5.43 10.59
CA ALA A 129 1.72 -6.58 11.48
C ALA A 129 0.36 -6.87 12.16
N PRO A 130 0.08 -8.14 12.53
CA PRO A 130 -1.21 -8.57 13.06
C PRO A 130 -1.49 -8.06 14.49
N ASP A 131 -0.45 -7.66 15.23
CA ASP A 131 -0.56 -7.08 16.58
C ASP A 131 -0.80 -5.57 16.57
N ASN A 132 -0.73 -4.95 15.40
CA ASN A 132 -1.05 -3.55 15.22
C ASN A 132 -2.49 -3.50 14.70
N GLY A 133 -3.44 -3.00 15.49
CA GLY A 133 -4.82 -2.77 15.04
C GLY A 133 -4.91 -1.75 13.89
N ASP A 134 -6.00 -0.99 13.83
CA ASP A 134 -6.20 0.07 12.82
C ASP A 134 -4.99 1.04 12.73
N GLU A 135 -4.24 1.21 13.83
CA GLU A 135 -3.02 2.03 13.95
C GLU A 135 -1.91 1.72 12.92
N ALA A 136 -1.74 0.47 12.45
CA ALA A 136 -0.76 0.18 11.39
C ALA A 136 -1.25 0.58 10.00
N ILE A 137 -2.56 0.49 9.77
CA ILE A 137 -3.20 0.99 8.54
C ILE A 137 -3.14 2.52 8.54
N GLU A 138 -3.27 3.17 9.70
CA GLU A 138 -3.06 4.62 9.84
C GLU A 138 -1.65 5.05 9.40
N ARG A 139 -0.60 4.43 9.96
CA ARG A 139 0.79 4.77 9.62
C ARG A 139 1.13 4.55 8.14
N ALA A 140 0.47 3.57 7.51
CA ALA A 140 0.55 3.29 6.08
C ALA A 140 0.07 4.44 5.20
N LEU A 141 -1.06 5.04 5.58
CA LEU A 141 -1.74 6.11 4.87
C LEU A 141 -1.04 7.45 5.09
N GLU A 142 -0.50 7.66 6.29
CA GLU A 142 0.26 8.86 6.64
C GLU A 142 1.69 8.92 6.05
N GLY A 143 2.15 7.88 5.34
CA GLY A 143 3.47 7.86 4.69
C GLY A 143 4.65 7.69 5.66
N TRP A 144 4.46 6.91 6.73
CA TRP A 144 5.57 6.54 7.61
C TRP A 144 6.36 5.38 7.02
N TYR A 145 7.69 5.49 6.99
CA TYR A 145 8.57 4.41 6.58
C TYR A 145 9.33 3.83 7.77
N LEU A 146 9.53 2.51 7.75
CA LEU A 146 10.54 1.84 8.57
C LEU A 146 11.85 1.84 7.79
N ASP A 147 12.86 2.56 8.28
CA ASP A 147 14.25 2.35 7.86
C ASP A 147 14.61 0.87 8.09
N THR A 148 15.46 0.32 7.23
CA THR A 148 16.15 -0.99 7.37
C THR A 148 16.70 -1.29 8.78
N ARG A 149 16.83 -0.29 9.65
CA ARG A 149 17.23 -0.40 11.07
C ARG A 149 16.06 -0.47 12.07
N GLY A 150 14.81 -0.54 11.60
CA GLY A 150 13.63 -0.61 12.46
C GLY A 150 13.17 0.73 13.07
N LYS A 151 13.62 1.87 12.55
CA LYS A 151 13.16 3.21 12.97
C LYS A 151 12.05 3.72 12.06
N THR A 152 10.97 4.21 12.66
CA THR A 152 9.84 4.85 11.95
C THR A 152 10.07 6.35 11.78
N ASP A 153 10.08 6.85 10.54
CA ASP A 153 10.16 8.29 10.22
C ASP A 153 8.99 8.70 9.29
N ARG A 154 8.52 9.95 9.41
CA ARG A 154 7.41 10.50 8.60
C ARG A 154 7.94 11.13 7.30
N LEU A 155 7.33 10.82 6.15
CA LEU A 155 7.60 11.54 4.89
C LEU A 155 7.05 12.97 5.00
N GLY A 156 7.94 13.91 5.32
CA GLY A 156 7.61 15.34 5.41
C GLY A 156 8.45 16.17 6.37
N GLY A 157 9.33 15.55 7.17
CA GLY A 157 10.10 16.26 8.21
C GLY A 157 11.52 16.70 7.84
N ARG A 158 12.06 16.30 6.68
CA ARG A 158 13.35 16.85 6.20
C ARG A 158 13.08 18.07 5.36
N ASP A 159 12.75 19.16 6.05
CA ASP A 159 13.14 20.47 5.57
C ASP A 159 14.63 20.40 5.22
N CYS A 160 14.99 20.77 3.99
CA CYS A 160 16.37 20.99 3.54
C CYS A 160 17.02 22.20 4.25
N ARG A 161 16.64 22.49 5.50
CA ARG A 161 17.20 23.55 6.34
C ARG A 161 18.09 22.93 7.40
N ASP A 162 19.30 22.59 6.96
CA ASP A 162 20.48 22.85 7.79
C ASP A 162 21.61 23.33 6.89
N GLY A 163 21.33 24.47 6.25
CA GLY A 163 22.37 25.47 6.01
C GLY A 163 22.76 26.07 7.35
N SER A 164 23.68 25.41 8.07
CA SER A 164 24.43 26.01 9.17
C SER A 164 25.79 26.46 8.64
N ALA A 165 25.82 27.73 8.25
CA ALA A 165 26.99 28.48 7.88
C ALA A 165 28.13 28.35 8.92
N LYS A 166 29.27 27.80 8.51
CA LYS A 166 30.56 28.19 9.10
C LYS A 166 31.04 29.44 8.37
N LYS A 167 30.92 30.59 9.04
CA LYS A 167 31.59 31.86 8.72
C LYS A 167 33.07 31.59 8.42
N ALA A 168 33.47 31.74 7.18
CA ALA A 168 34.85 32.07 6.82
C ALA A 168 34.87 33.57 6.49
N SER A 169 35.50 34.33 7.38
CA SER A 169 35.90 35.71 7.18
C SER A 169 36.90 35.82 6.03
N GLY A 170 36.72 36.78 5.13
CA GLY A 170 37.82 37.24 4.28
C GLY A 170 37.43 37.65 2.87
N ASP A 171 37.48 38.96 2.65
CA ASP A 171 37.85 39.65 1.42
C ASP A 171 36.95 39.75 0.18
N ARG A 172 36.59 41.02 -0.04
CA ARG A 172 36.37 41.83 -1.26
C ARG A 172 36.63 41.15 -2.61
N GLY A 173 35.66 41.29 -3.52
CA GLY A 173 35.90 41.22 -4.96
C GLY A 173 34.67 40.71 -5.71
N GLY A 174 34.01 41.57 -6.48
CA GLY A 174 32.79 41.21 -7.22
C GLY A 174 33.03 40.22 -8.36
N SER A 175 31.97 39.54 -8.78
CA SER A 175 31.53 39.50 -10.19
C SER A 175 30.25 38.68 -10.34
N VAL A 176 29.44 39.13 -11.30
CA VAL A 176 28.32 38.50 -12.01
C VAL A 176 28.49 37.00 -12.27
N CYS A 177 27.35 36.28 -12.28
CA CYS A 177 26.93 35.10 -13.09
C CYS A 177 26.07 34.17 -12.23
N ALA A 178 25.07 33.43 -12.70
CA ALA A 178 24.23 33.41 -13.88
C ALA A 178 23.14 32.38 -13.53
N ALA A 179 21.93 32.59 -14.03
CA ALA A 179 20.86 31.60 -13.97
C ALA A 179 21.26 30.33 -14.76
N ASN A 180 20.98 29.15 -14.21
CA ASN A 180 20.88 27.89 -14.93
C ASN A 180 20.05 26.91 -14.07
N ASN A 181 18.83 26.62 -14.53
CA ASN A 181 18.48 25.42 -15.31
C ASN A 181 18.32 24.17 -14.44
N CYS A 182 17.06 23.86 -14.11
CA CYS A 182 16.61 22.51 -13.79
C CYS A 182 15.21 22.30 -14.40
N GLN A 183 15.17 21.60 -15.54
CA GLN A 183 14.05 20.82 -16.06
C GLN A 183 14.65 19.70 -16.94
N PRO A 184 13.94 18.60 -17.21
CA PRO A 184 12.80 18.02 -16.49
C PRO A 184 13.17 16.73 -15.73
#